data_AF-A0A0K1PNZ4-F1
#
_entry.id   AF-A0A0K1PNZ4-F1
#
_cell.length_a   1.000
_cell.length_b   1.000
_cell.length_c   1.000
_cell.angle_alpha   90.00
_cell.angle_beta   90.00
_cell.angle_gamma   90.00
#
_symmetry.space_group_name_H-M   'P 1'
#
loop_
_entity.id
_entity.type
_entity.pdbx_description
1 polymer ?
#
loop_
_entity_poly.entity_id
_entity_poly.type
_entity_poly.pdbx_seq_one_letter_code
_entity_poly.pdbx_strand_id
1 'polypeptide(L)'
;MKAQLVRFSFATVAAFALAGAAACAASGDEGKDPPASDNGDGSSTIQGDGGSASEAATDAHFEAASPPRCSEAGWCLTDLPDSQLQFNDIWPIGNRAFALVSDESGSNRAVEFDNATPDGPWRYIDEGDLNAGRTFPMNLWAPNENELYVTMADVTPFGGGGTFGTLLFRGVRPVPPAKDWTWTSLKFDCEQLDATGRVWGTSPNDIYVLGCGVVRHSTAPFGGDGGAGDPASFTAEWTEDTAAGPFVINAISGSGPDDVWISGYHGLWGSCALVIHKTASGYERVVDGLFDEASNTCADRPGYPRIDGSFVDIQALGTNRFVGVQNTTDTSQINEMTRIEPRAGGGWDVAYASPYPDYVTTLKGVWANGESDFWLLVSRVNGSSGAVMHGTQVWSDAGTYEYSTLVLNGAPNAQPLNRIRGTSPSNLWAVGLNRAFHKSTP
;
A
#
# COMPACT_ATOMS: atom_id res chain seq x y z
N MET A 1 -40.49 -30.25 -8.64
CA MET A 1 -39.49 -29.33 -9.22
C MET A 1 -38.21 -29.55 -8.44
N LYS A 2 -37.16 -30.04 -9.10
CA LYS A 2 -35.93 -30.52 -8.47
C LYS A 2 -34.91 -29.39 -8.38
N ALA A 3 -34.46 -29.08 -7.17
CA ALA A 3 -33.29 -28.25 -6.94
C ALA A 3 -32.03 -29.09 -7.20
N GLN A 4 -31.16 -28.64 -8.11
CA GLN A 4 -29.84 -29.24 -8.32
C GLN A 4 -28.83 -28.54 -7.40
N LEU A 5 -28.32 -29.31 -6.43
CA LEU A 5 -27.05 -29.00 -5.77
C LEU A 5 -25.93 -29.14 -6.80
N VAL A 6 -25.21 -28.06 -7.07
CA VAL A 6 -23.93 -28.11 -7.79
C VAL A 6 -22.82 -28.31 -6.75
N ARG A 7 -22.13 -29.46 -6.84
CA ARG A 7 -20.92 -29.76 -6.07
C ARG A 7 -19.73 -29.13 -6.79
N PHE A 8 -18.99 -28.25 -6.13
CA PHE A 8 -17.69 -27.79 -6.60
C PHE A 8 -16.60 -28.79 -6.16
N SER A 9 -15.89 -29.38 -7.12
CA SER A 9 -14.64 -30.10 -6.87
C SER A 9 -13.48 -29.14 -7.15
N PHE A 10 -12.81 -28.70 -6.08
CA PHE A 10 -11.55 -27.97 -6.19
C PHE A 10 -10.41 -28.96 -6.46
N ALA A 11 -9.71 -28.77 -7.58
CA ALA A 11 -8.43 -29.40 -7.82
C ALA A 11 -7.33 -28.60 -7.11
N THR A 12 -6.71 -29.25 -6.14
CA THR A 12 -5.61 -28.76 -5.32
C THR A 12 -4.36 -28.48 -6.16
N VAL A 13 -3.81 -27.27 -6.08
CA VAL A 13 -2.38 -27.01 -6.33
C VAL A 13 -1.85 -26.17 -5.16
N ALA A 14 -1.31 -26.86 -4.16
CA ALA A 14 -0.53 -26.29 -3.09
C ALA A 14 0.92 -26.79 -3.27
N ALA A 15 1.86 -25.89 -3.55
CA ALA A 15 3.28 -26.17 -3.42
C ALA A 15 4.11 -24.88 -3.32
N PHE A 16 4.29 -24.38 -2.10
CA PHE A 16 5.53 -23.71 -1.69
C PHE A 16 5.84 -24.18 -0.26
N ALA A 17 6.84 -25.05 -0.13
CA ALA A 17 7.41 -25.45 1.14
C ALA A 17 8.86 -24.94 1.19
N LEU A 18 9.11 -24.00 2.09
CA LEU A 18 10.45 -23.69 2.57
C LEU A 18 10.89 -24.80 3.53
N ALA A 19 12.09 -25.34 3.31
CA ALA A 19 12.83 -26.07 4.34
C ALA A 19 14.33 -25.81 4.14
N GLY A 20 14.85 -24.86 4.91
CA GLY A 20 16.27 -24.78 5.23
C GLY A 20 16.59 -25.78 6.33
N ALA A 21 17.54 -26.67 6.08
CA ALA A 21 18.19 -27.47 7.12
C ALA A 21 19.71 -27.44 6.86
N ALA A 22 20.42 -26.78 7.77
CA ALA A 22 21.85 -26.93 7.92
C ALA A 22 22.15 -28.35 8.44
N ALA A 23 23.12 -29.02 7.82
CA ALA A 23 23.76 -30.19 8.40
C ALA A 23 25.24 -30.20 8.02
N CYS A 24 26.08 -29.79 8.96
CA CYS A 24 27.48 -30.22 9.02
C CYS A 24 27.50 -31.72 9.34
N ALA A 25 28.13 -32.53 8.50
CA ALA A 25 28.63 -33.84 8.89
C ALA A 25 29.92 -34.12 8.11
N ALA A 26 31.02 -34.13 8.85
CA ALA A 26 32.34 -34.53 8.39
C ALA A 26 32.38 -36.05 8.19
N SER A 27 33.11 -36.49 7.16
CA SER A 27 33.78 -37.79 7.17
C SER A 27 35.10 -37.65 6.41
N GLY A 28 36.20 -37.75 7.14
CA GLY A 28 37.54 -37.80 6.57
C GLY A 28 37.84 -39.17 5.97
N ASP A 29 38.87 -39.20 5.13
CA ASP A 29 39.81 -40.32 5.15
C ASP A 29 41.22 -39.79 4.90
N GLU A 30 42.16 -40.38 5.62
CA GLU A 30 43.49 -39.87 5.88
C GLU A 30 44.53 -40.30 4.82
N GLY A 31 45.44 -39.38 4.52
CA GLY A 31 46.88 -39.67 4.55
C GLY A 31 47.53 -40.29 3.31
N LYS A 32 48.32 -39.48 2.61
CA LYS A 32 49.80 -39.67 2.51
C LYS A 32 50.45 -38.57 1.67
N ASP A 33 51.38 -37.86 2.29
CA ASP A 33 52.47 -37.09 1.70
C ASP A 33 53.69 -37.25 2.62
N PRO A 34 54.95 -36.94 2.21
CA PRO A 34 55.58 -36.92 0.87
C PRO A 34 56.98 -37.62 0.94
N PRO A 35 57.97 -37.37 0.03
CA PRO A 35 58.80 -36.17 0.16
C PRO A 35 59.22 -35.49 -1.16
N ALA A 36 59.65 -34.24 -1.00
CA ALA A 36 60.19 -33.34 -2.00
C ALA A 36 61.63 -33.70 -2.45
N SER A 37 62.02 -33.19 -3.62
CA SER A 37 63.41 -32.78 -3.90
C SER A 37 63.45 -31.62 -4.89
N ASP A 38 64.51 -30.83 -4.73
CA ASP A 38 64.68 -29.40 -4.97
C ASP A 38 65.54 -29.08 -6.21
N ASN A 39 65.73 -27.77 -6.47
CA ASN A 39 66.68 -27.06 -7.34
C ASN A 39 66.12 -26.64 -8.73
N GLY A 40 66.18 -25.38 -9.19
CA GLY A 40 66.86 -24.18 -8.73
C GLY A 40 67.32 -23.35 -9.94
N ASP A 41 67.26 -22.01 -9.82
CA ASP A 41 67.90 -20.89 -10.56
C ASP A 41 66.90 -19.86 -11.12
N GLY A 42 67.04 -18.54 -10.88
CA GLY A 42 68.05 -17.81 -10.12
C GLY A 42 67.82 -16.30 -10.24
N SER A 43 68.09 -15.56 -9.16
CA SER A 43 68.92 -14.34 -9.15
C SER A 43 68.62 -13.48 -7.92
N SER A 44 69.67 -13.28 -7.13
CA SER A 44 69.78 -12.48 -5.92
C SER A 44 70.13 -11.03 -6.26
N THR A 45 69.76 -10.04 -5.42
CA THR A 45 70.77 -9.16 -4.80
C THR A 45 70.22 -8.27 -3.66
N ILE A 46 70.85 -8.46 -2.50
CA ILE A 46 71.20 -7.53 -1.41
C ILE A 46 70.10 -7.01 -0.46
N GLN A 47 70.14 -7.60 0.74
CA GLN A 47 69.71 -7.07 2.03
C GLN A 47 70.76 -6.09 2.59
N GLY A 48 70.31 -4.98 3.16
CA GLY A 48 71.08 -4.13 4.07
C GLY A 48 70.23 -3.82 5.30
N ASP A 49 70.64 -4.37 6.45
CA ASP A 49 69.98 -4.19 7.75
C ASP A 49 70.26 -2.81 8.35
N GLY A 50 69.28 -2.30 9.13
CA GLY A 50 69.56 -1.56 10.36
C GLY A 50 68.94 -0.16 10.45
N GLY A 51 67.75 -0.07 11.06
CA GLY A 51 67.25 1.21 11.59
C GLY A 51 65.75 1.22 11.89
N SER A 52 65.35 0.67 13.04
CA SER A 52 64.02 0.95 13.61
C SER A 52 63.97 2.38 14.14
N ALA A 53 63.08 3.19 13.58
CA ALA A 53 62.44 4.30 14.27
C ALA A 53 61.05 4.53 13.65
N SER A 54 60.03 4.14 14.41
CA SER A 54 58.63 4.45 14.17
C SER A 54 58.37 5.93 14.39
N GLU A 55 57.82 6.65 13.41
CA GLU A 55 56.95 7.82 13.67
C GLU A 55 55.84 7.92 12.61
N ALA A 56 54.63 7.62 13.10
CA ALA A 56 53.30 8.07 12.68
C ALA A 56 53.12 8.64 11.26
N ALA A 57 52.67 7.77 10.33
CA ALA A 57 51.73 8.22 9.32
C ALA A 57 50.41 8.49 10.06
N THR A 58 50.01 9.75 10.09
CA THR A 58 48.68 10.15 10.56
C THR A 58 47.68 9.56 9.57
N ASP A 59 47.03 8.46 9.93
CA ASP A 59 45.84 7.98 9.25
C ASP A 59 44.78 9.06 9.42
N ALA A 60 44.74 10.00 8.46
CA ALA A 60 43.55 10.78 8.20
C ALA A 60 42.46 9.77 7.83
N HIS A 61 41.67 9.39 8.83
CA HIS A 61 40.41 8.71 8.62
C HIS A 61 39.58 9.63 7.73
N PHE A 62 39.63 9.40 6.42
CA PHE A 62 38.59 9.87 5.53
C PHE A 62 37.35 9.09 5.98
N GLU A 63 36.60 9.67 6.90
CA GLU A 63 35.18 9.43 7.06
C GLU A 63 34.59 9.61 5.66
N ALA A 64 34.45 8.51 4.92
CA ALA A 64 33.79 8.54 3.64
C ALA A 64 32.41 9.12 3.92
N ALA A 65 32.16 10.33 3.41
CA ALA A 65 30.88 11.01 3.60
C ALA A 65 29.78 10.00 3.32
N SER A 66 28.87 9.83 4.28
CA SER A 66 27.79 8.87 4.14
C SER A 66 27.10 9.10 2.78
N PRO A 67 26.88 8.04 1.99
CA PRO A 67 26.35 8.19 0.65
C PRO A 67 25.06 9.02 0.65
N PRO A 68 24.83 9.93 -0.33
CA PRO A 68 23.62 10.74 -0.37
C PRO A 68 22.36 9.87 -0.32
N ARG A 69 21.60 10.02 0.76
CA ARG A 69 20.33 9.31 1.00
C ARG A 69 19.14 9.97 0.32
N CYS A 70 19.38 11.13 -0.29
CA CYS A 70 18.40 11.90 -1.02
C CYS A 70 18.76 11.92 -2.52
N SER A 71 17.74 11.78 -3.34
CA SER A 71 17.82 11.99 -4.78
C SER A 71 17.79 13.48 -5.14
N GLU A 72 18.18 13.82 -6.37
CA GLU A 72 18.06 15.19 -6.89
C GLU A 72 16.61 15.69 -6.96
N ALA A 73 15.63 14.79 -7.11
CA ALA A 73 14.21 15.11 -7.09
C ALA A 73 13.63 15.28 -5.68
N GLY A 74 14.48 15.35 -4.64
CA GLY A 74 14.05 15.66 -3.27
C GLY A 74 13.53 14.47 -2.46
N TRP A 75 13.58 13.25 -3.00
CA TRP A 75 13.21 12.04 -2.26
C TRP A 75 14.35 11.55 -1.39
N CYS A 76 14.14 11.50 -0.08
CA CYS A 76 15.07 10.97 0.90
C CYS A 76 14.60 9.62 1.44
N LEU A 77 15.48 8.63 1.48
CA LEU A 77 15.20 7.36 2.14
C LEU A 77 15.35 7.51 3.66
N THR A 78 14.31 7.14 4.41
CA THR A 78 14.30 7.21 5.88
C THR A 78 14.84 5.93 6.51
N ASP A 79 15.43 6.03 7.69
CA ASP A 79 15.83 4.87 8.50
C ASP A 79 14.63 4.14 9.08
N LEU A 80 14.53 2.85 8.81
CA LEU A 80 13.47 1.99 9.33
C LEU A 80 13.86 1.41 10.69
N PRO A 81 12.89 1.12 11.58
CA PRO A 81 13.19 0.54 12.88
C PRO A 81 13.71 -0.90 12.77
N ASP A 82 13.37 -1.60 11.68
CA ASP A 82 13.86 -2.95 11.35
C ASP A 82 14.20 -3.09 9.86
N SER A 83 15.08 -4.06 9.55
CA SER A 83 15.65 -4.23 8.20
C SER A 83 14.74 -4.95 7.19
N GLN A 84 13.58 -5.47 7.63
CA GLN A 84 12.67 -6.29 6.82
C GLN A 84 11.20 -5.95 7.09
N LEU A 85 10.79 -4.74 6.68
CA LEU A 85 9.43 -4.24 6.83
C LEU A 85 8.77 -4.03 5.47
N GLN A 86 7.62 -4.63 5.27
CA GLN A 86 6.71 -4.32 4.18
C GLN A 86 5.73 -3.23 4.62
N PHE A 87 5.83 -2.04 4.02
CA PHE A 87 4.83 -1.00 4.19
C PHE A 87 3.60 -1.31 3.33
N ASN A 88 2.44 -1.46 3.97
CA ASN A 88 1.17 -1.75 3.30
C ASN A 88 0.36 -0.48 3.03
N ASP A 89 0.38 0.48 3.96
CA ASP A 89 -0.22 1.81 3.78
C ASP A 89 0.54 2.85 4.62
N ILE A 90 0.35 4.13 4.29
CA ILE A 90 0.93 5.29 5.00
C ILE A 90 -0.06 6.45 4.99
N TRP A 91 -0.17 7.18 6.09
CA TRP A 91 -1.03 8.36 6.24
C TRP A 91 -0.23 9.54 6.84
N PRO A 92 0.20 10.51 6.02
CA PRO A 92 0.90 11.70 6.50
C PRO A 92 -0.05 12.69 7.18
N ILE A 93 0.37 13.27 8.32
CA ILE A 93 -0.35 14.32 9.07
C ILE A 93 0.66 15.36 9.51
N GLY A 94 0.59 16.56 8.92
CA GLY A 94 1.56 17.62 9.19
C GLY A 94 2.98 17.12 8.98
N ASN A 95 3.82 17.21 10.01
CA ASN A 95 5.22 16.75 9.98
C ASN A 95 5.41 15.30 10.44
N ARG A 96 4.32 14.58 10.71
CA ARG A 96 4.30 13.17 11.12
C ARG A 96 3.73 12.30 10.00
N ALA A 97 3.94 10.99 10.10
CA ALA A 97 3.20 10.02 9.32
C ALA A 97 2.93 8.75 10.13
N PHE A 98 1.79 8.11 9.92
CA PHE A 98 1.54 6.77 10.42
C PHE A 98 1.68 5.77 9.28
N ALA A 99 2.24 4.60 9.55
CA ALA A 99 2.29 3.52 8.57
C ALA A 99 1.84 2.19 9.18
N LEU A 100 1.24 1.37 8.32
CA LEU A 100 0.86 -0.01 8.62
C LEU A 100 1.89 -0.91 7.94
N VAL A 101 2.63 -1.66 8.75
CA VAL A 101 3.72 -2.50 8.26
C VAL A 101 3.50 -3.96 8.64
N SER A 102 4.11 -4.86 7.88
CA SER A 102 4.25 -6.26 8.22
C SER A 102 5.72 -6.64 8.22
N ASP A 103 6.13 -7.50 9.14
CA ASP A 103 7.47 -8.10 9.13
C ASP A 103 7.50 -9.43 8.36
N GLU A 104 8.67 -10.04 8.22
CA GLU A 104 8.84 -11.34 7.53
C GLU A 104 8.07 -12.49 8.19
N SER A 105 7.76 -12.38 9.49
CA SER A 105 6.96 -13.38 10.19
C SER A 105 5.46 -13.26 9.88
N GLY A 106 5.07 -12.21 9.15
CA GLY A 106 3.68 -11.87 8.87
C GLY A 106 3.00 -11.14 10.03
N SER A 107 3.76 -10.70 11.03
CA SER A 107 3.21 -9.92 12.13
C SER A 107 2.98 -8.48 11.67
N ASN A 108 1.77 -7.98 11.92
CA ASN A 108 1.37 -6.63 11.59
C ASN A 108 1.70 -5.67 12.74
N ARG A 109 2.14 -4.47 12.38
CA ARG A 109 2.52 -3.40 13.31
C ARG A 109 2.08 -2.04 12.80
N ALA A 110 1.82 -1.12 13.72
CA ALA A 110 1.67 0.29 13.41
C ALA A 110 2.94 1.03 13.82
N VAL A 111 3.42 1.91 12.94
CA VAL A 111 4.60 2.75 13.19
C VAL A 111 4.27 4.22 12.98
N GLU A 112 4.91 5.09 13.73
CA GLU A 112 4.84 6.54 13.59
C GLU A 112 6.20 7.10 13.17
N PHE A 113 6.18 7.97 12.18
CA PHE A 113 7.27 8.84 11.79
C PHE A 113 7.19 10.19 12.49
N ASP A 114 8.27 10.63 13.10
CA ASP A 114 8.48 11.96 13.65
C ASP A 114 9.95 12.38 13.48
N ASN A 115 10.22 13.35 12.60
CA ASN A 115 11.59 13.85 12.40
C ASN A 115 12.17 14.61 13.60
N ALA A 116 11.38 14.89 14.64
CA ALA A 116 11.84 15.58 15.83
C ALA A 116 12.37 14.63 16.93
N THR A 117 12.30 13.30 16.76
CA THR A 117 12.65 12.36 17.82
C THR A 117 14.14 12.00 17.88
N PRO A 118 14.74 11.89 19.09
CA PRO A 118 16.14 11.48 19.26
C PRO A 118 16.43 10.02 18.87
N ASP A 119 15.43 9.13 19.00
CA ASP A 119 15.60 7.67 18.88
C ASP A 119 15.45 7.15 17.43
N GLY A 120 15.59 8.04 16.45
CA GLY A 120 15.29 7.77 15.06
C GLY A 120 13.85 8.17 14.70
N PRO A 121 13.55 8.34 13.40
CA PRO A 121 12.32 8.99 13.01
C PRO A 121 11.12 8.04 13.02
N TRP A 122 11.30 6.73 12.81
CA TRP A 122 10.22 5.74 12.85
C TRP A 122 10.21 4.94 14.16
N ARG A 123 9.05 4.82 14.80
CA ARG A 123 8.87 4.05 16.05
C ARG A 123 7.61 3.18 16.01
N TYR A 124 7.65 2.02 16.66
CA TYR A 124 6.45 1.21 16.91
C TYR A 124 5.50 1.94 17.86
N ILE A 125 4.20 1.88 17.56
CA ILE A 125 3.12 2.46 18.37
C ILE A 125 2.06 1.42 18.79
N ASP A 126 2.29 0.15 18.48
CA ASP A 126 1.52 -0.99 18.97
C ASP A 126 2.45 -2.05 19.59
N GLU A 127 1.95 -2.78 20.58
CA GLU A 127 2.71 -3.84 21.27
C GLU A 127 2.31 -5.24 20.76
N GLY A 128 1.81 -5.32 19.53
CA GLY A 128 1.26 -6.53 18.95
C GLY A 128 -0.26 -6.58 18.91
N ASP A 129 -0.94 -5.53 19.36
CA ASP A 129 -2.40 -5.39 19.41
C ASP A 129 -3.08 -5.69 18.08
N LEU A 130 -2.40 -5.42 16.97
CA LEU A 130 -2.90 -5.65 15.62
C LEU A 130 -2.85 -7.12 15.16
N ASN A 131 -2.28 -8.04 15.95
CA ASN A 131 -2.15 -9.45 15.61
C ASN A 131 -3.26 -10.31 16.22
N ALA A 132 -4.51 -9.92 15.95
CA ALA A 132 -5.68 -10.69 16.35
C ALA A 132 -5.89 -11.90 15.41
N GLY A 133 -5.17 -12.98 15.64
CA GLY A 133 -5.27 -14.20 14.83
C GLY A 133 -4.55 -14.09 13.49
N ARG A 134 -5.11 -14.69 12.44
CA ARG A 134 -4.52 -14.64 11.09
C ARG A 134 -5.15 -13.48 10.32
N THR A 135 -4.41 -12.39 10.16
CA THR A 135 -4.91 -11.16 9.54
C THR A 135 -4.07 -10.72 8.34
N PHE A 136 -4.70 -10.01 7.40
CA PHE A 136 -4.01 -9.30 6.33
C PHE A 136 -4.24 -7.79 6.47
N PRO A 137 -3.19 -6.96 6.41
CA PRO A 137 -3.29 -5.51 6.55
C PRO A 137 -3.95 -4.90 5.31
N MET A 138 -4.89 -3.98 5.52
CA MET A 138 -5.65 -3.37 4.43
C MET A 138 -5.29 -1.90 4.22
N ASN A 139 -5.74 -1.01 5.11
CA ASN A 139 -5.36 0.41 5.06
C ASN A 139 -5.38 1.04 6.46
N LEU A 140 -4.91 2.27 6.53
CA LEU A 140 -5.05 3.11 7.70
C LEU A 140 -5.57 4.50 7.36
N TRP A 141 -6.16 5.16 8.36
CA TRP A 141 -6.60 6.55 8.31
C TRP A 141 -6.43 7.17 9.69
N ALA A 142 -5.98 8.42 9.75
CA ALA A 142 -5.84 9.14 11.01
C ALA A 142 -6.47 10.54 10.88
N PRO A 143 -7.40 10.92 11.78
CA PRO A 143 -7.96 12.27 11.79
C PRO A 143 -6.99 13.31 12.36
N ASN A 144 -6.07 12.90 13.22
CA ASN A 144 -5.11 13.77 13.88
C ASN A 144 -3.89 12.96 14.38
N GLU A 145 -2.93 13.62 15.03
CA GLU A 145 -1.70 12.97 15.50
C GLU A 145 -1.90 12.05 16.72
N ASN A 146 -3.06 12.03 17.36
CA ASN A 146 -3.30 11.27 18.60
C ASN A 146 -4.32 10.14 18.42
N GLU A 147 -4.77 9.91 17.20
CA GLU A 147 -5.81 8.94 16.89
C GLU A 147 -5.57 8.32 15.51
N LEU A 148 -5.69 7.00 15.43
CA LEU A 148 -5.37 6.22 14.25
C LEU A 148 -6.37 5.08 14.11
N TYR A 149 -6.83 4.83 12.89
CA TYR A 149 -7.69 3.72 12.54
C TYR A 149 -6.97 2.81 11.54
N VAL A 150 -7.07 1.51 11.75
CA VAL A 150 -6.46 0.48 10.90
C VAL A 150 -7.50 -0.57 10.56
N THR A 151 -7.60 -0.95 9.29
CA THR A 151 -8.40 -2.10 8.87
C THR A 151 -7.54 -3.29 8.51
N MET A 152 -8.07 -4.47 8.83
CA MET A 152 -7.48 -5.75 8.45
C MET A 152 -8.56 -6.72 7.99
N ALA A 153 -8.20 -7.63 7.08
CA ALA A 153 -9.02 -8.79 6.80
C ALA A 153 -8.73 -9.88 7.82
N ASP A 154 -9.77 -10.40 8.48
CA ASP A 154 -9.69 -11.62 9.27
C ASP A 154 -9.83 -12.83 8.36
N VAL A 155 -8.78 -13.64 8.29
CA VAL A 155 -8.70 -14.86 7.49
C VAL A 155 -8.46 -16.10 8.33
N THR A 156 -8.81 -16.04 9.62
CA THR A 156 -8.77 -17.17 10.55
C THR A 156 -9.42 -18.45 10.02
N PRO A 157 -10.51 -18.43 9.21
CA PRO A 157 -11.08 -19.64 8.62
C PRO A 157 -10.11 -20.49 7.80
N PHE A 158 -9.05 -19.92 7.21
CA PHE A 158 -8.02 -20.73 6.53
C PHE A 158 -7.24 -21.65 7.48
N GLY A 159 -7.21 -21.32 8.78
CA GLY A 159 -6.68 -22.18 9.83
C GLY A 159 -7.68 -23.20 10.39
N GLY A 160 -8.92 -23.26 9.87
CA GLY A 160 -9.95 -24.19 10.30
C GLY A 160 -10.83 -23.72 11.47
N GLY A 161 -10.90 -22.42 11.76
CA GLY A 161 -11.75 -21.87 12.82
C GLY A 161 -12.22 -20.43 12.55
N GLY A 162 -13.22 -19.97 13.32
CA GLY A 162 -13.74 -18.61 13.22
C GLY A 162 -14.54 -18.32 11.93
N THR A 163 -14.80 -17.04 11.70
CA THR A 163 -15.52 -16.47 10.54
C THR A 163 -14.57 -15.53 9.79
N PHE A 164 -14.79 -15.33 8.49
CA PHE A 164 -14.13 -14.23 7.79
C PHE A 164 -14.66 -12.91 8.32
N GLY A 165 -13.91 -11.82 8.18
CA GLY A 165 -14.39 -10.53 8.62
C GLY A 165 -13.50 -9.36 8.24
N THR A 166 -14.05 -8.17 8.41
CA THR A 166 -13.29 -6.92 8.44
C THR A 166 -13.06 -6.53 9.89
N LEU A 167 -11.79 -6.50 10.31
CA LEU A 167 -11.38 -5.97 11.61
C LEU A 167 -11.10 -4.48 11.48
N LEU A 168 -11.54 -3.72 12.45
CA LEU A 168 -11.21 -2.32 12.63
C LEU A 168 -10.56 -2.14 13.98
N PHE A 169 -9.36 -1.57 13.98
CA PHE A 169 -8.63 -1.16 15.17
C PHE A 169 -8.63 0.36 15.25
N ARG A 170 -8.83 0.89 16.45
CA ARG A 170 -8.65 2.30 16.80
C ARG A 170 -7.55 2.40 17.85
N GLY A 171 -6.47 3.07 17.52
CA GLY A 171 -5.44 3.50 18.46
C GLY A 171 -5.72 4.93 18.91
N VAL A 172 -5.59 5.17 20.21
CA VAL A 172 -5.60 6.53 20.79
C VAL A 172 -4.42 6.66 21.71
N ARG A 173 -3.76 7.82 21.70
CA ARG A 173 -2.86 8.23 22.78
C ARG A 173 -3.40 9.46 23.51
N PRO A 174 -3.22 9.59 24.82
CA PRO A 174 -3.56 10.82 25.52
C PRO A 174 -2.71 11.98 25.01
N VAL A 175 -3.22 13.21 25.16
CA VAL A 175 -2.50 14.44 24.80
C VAL A 175 -1.19 14.51 25.59
N PRO A 176 -0.08 15.02 25.00
CA PRO A 176 1.23 15.10 25.65
C PRO A 176 1.17 15.58 27.12
N PRO A 177 1.99 14.99 28.02
CA PRO A 177 3.23 14.25 27.71
C PRO A 177 3.08 12.73 27.57
N ALA A 178 1.88 12.17 27.73
CA ALA A 178 1.67 10.74 27.56
C ALA A 178 1.93 10.33 26.09
N LYS A 179 2.59 9.18 25.90
CA LYS A 179 2.94 8.67 24.57
C LYS A 179 2.36 7.29 24.27
N ASP A 180 1.80 6.65 25.29
CA ASP A 180 1.33 5.28 25.23
C ASP A 180 0.02 5.23 24.47
N TRP A 181 -0.08 4.27 23.57
CA TRP A 181 -1.25 4.04 22.75
C TRP A 181 -2.13 2.96 23.40
N THR A 182 -3.43 3.19 23.38
CA THR A 182 -4.45 2.22 23.74
C THR A 182 -5.23 1.82 22.50
N TRP A 183 -5.43 0.52 22.33
CA TRP A 183 -6.08 -0.03 21.15
C TRP A 183 -7.43 -0.66 21.48
N THR A 184 -8.45 -0.28 20.71
CA THR A 184 -9.79 -0.89 20.72
C THR A 184 -10.02 -1.57 19.37
N SER A 185 -10.56 -2.78 19.36
CA SER A 185 -10.85 -3.51 18.12
C SER A 185 -12.31 -3.93 18.02
N LEU A 186 -12.83 -3.99 16.80
CA LEU A 186 -14.13 -4.58 16.49
C LEU A 186 -14.06 -5.39 15.21
N LYS A 187 -15.03 -6.29 15.02
CA LYS A 187 -15.12 -7.16 13.85
C LYS A 187 -16.48 -7.04 13.20
N PHE A 188 -16.50 -6.92 11.88
CA PHE A 188 -17.67 -7.16 11.05
C PHE A 188 -17.52 -8.54 10.40
N ASP A 189 -18.41 -9.48 10.73
CA ASP A 189 -18.39 -10.81 10.14
C ASP A 189 -18.79 -10.76 8.66
N CYS A 190 -18.02 -11.46 7.82
CA CYS A 190 -18.29 -11.63 6.41
C CYS A 190 -18.71 -13.08 6.12
N GLU A 191 -19.67 -13.27 5.22
CA GLU A 191 -20.06 -14.61 4.76
C GLU A 191 -18.97 -15.29 3.92
N GLN A 192 -18.17 -14.49 3.21
CA GLN A 192 -17.07 -14.94 2.37
C GLN A 192 -15.80 -14.17 2.72
N LEU A 193 -14.66 -14.65 2.22
CA LEU A 193 -13.41 -13.90 2.32
C LEU A 193 -13.59 -12.52 1.69
N ASP A 194 -13.33 -11.48 2.48
CA ASP A 194 -13.18 -10.12 2.00
C ASP A 194 -11.81 -9.60 2.41
N ALA A 195 -10.94 -9.37 1.42
CA ALA A 195 -9.61 -8.79 1.58
C ALA A 195 -9.55 -7.36 1.02
N THR A 196 -10.61 -6.59 1.21
CA THR A 196 -10.76 -5.23 0.68
C THR A 196 -11.26 -4.20 1.68
N GLY A 197 -11.35 -4.56 2.97
CA GLY A 197 -11.81 -3.65 4.01
C GLY A 197 -11.07 -2.31 3.99
N ARG A 198 -11.78 -1.19 4.19
CA ARG A 198 -11.17 0.15 4.22
C ARG A 198 -11.75 0.99 5.35
N VAL A 199 -10.94 1.90 5.90
CA VAL A 199 -11.38 2.98 6.79
C VAL A 199 -10.98 4.33 6.22
N TRP A 200 -11.89 5.28 6.33
CA TRP A 200 -11.68 6.70 6.01
C TRP A 200 -12.68 7.53 6.81
N GLY A 201 -12.42 8.81 6.99
CA GLY A 201 -13.36 9.70 7.65
C GLY A 201 -13.06 11.17 7.37
N THR A 202 -14.00 12.02 7.79
CA THR A 202 -13.85 13.49 7.70
C THR A 202 -13.50 14.09 9.06
N SER A 203 -13.79 13.37 10.15
CA SER A 203 -13.47 13.75 11.51
C SER A 203 -13.44 12.52 12.43
N PRO A 204 -12.91 12.63 13.67
CA PRO A 204 -12.98 11.55 14.67
C PRO A 204 -14.39 10.99 14.95
N ASN A 205 -15.45 11.74 14.60
CA ASN A 205 -16.84 11.33 14.80
C ASN A 205 -17.60 11.27 13.47
N ASP A 206 -16.93 11.02 12.35
CA ASP A 206 -17.54 10.83 11.03
C ASP A 206 -16.65 9.86 10.25
N ILE A 207 -16.92 8.57 10.43
CA ILE A 207 -16.02 7.47 10.04
C ILE A 207 -16.78 6.45 9.20
N TYR A 208 -16.20 6.14 8.06
CA TYR A 208 -16.66 5.12 7.13
C TYR A 208 -15.79 3.88 7.22
N VAL A 209 -16.44 2.73 7.20
CA VAL A 209 -15.79 1.42 7.10
C VAL A 209 -16.41 0.64 5.96
N LEU A 210 -15.58 0.28 5.00
CA LEU A 210 -15.93 -0.63 3.93
C LEU A 210 -15.57 -2.05 4.33
N GLY A 211 -16.40 -3.01 3.95
CA GLY A 211 -16.08 -4.43 4.12
C GLY A 211 -17.32 -5.31 4.07
N CYS A 212 -17.12 -6.57 3.73
CA CYS A 212 -18.14 -7.56 3.44
C CYS A 212 -19.17 -7.08 2.39
N GLY A 213 -18.74 -6.26 1.42
CA GLY A 213 -19.65 -5.65 0.42
C GLY A 213 -20.57 -4.56 0.97
N VAL A 214 -20.31 -4.02 2.16
CA VAL A 214 -21.18 -3.02 2.81
C VAL A 214 -20.38 -1.75 3.12
N VAL A 215 -21.00 -0.59 2.87
CA VAL A 215 -20.57 0.70 3.37
C VAL A 215 -21.22 0.93 4.72
N ARG A 216 -20.39 1.04 5.75
CA ARG A 216 -20.82 1.35 7.12
C ARG A 216 -20.34 2.73 7.50
N HIS A 217 -21.15 3.45 8.26
CA HIS A 217 -20.87 4.80 8.70
C HIS A 217 -21.22 4.96 10.18
N SER A 218 -20.37 5.66 10.92
CA SER A 218 -20.63 6.05 12.30
C SER A 218 -20.37 7.53 12.48
N THR A 219 -21.37 8.21 13.06
CA THR A 219 -21.23 9.55 13.62
C THR A 219 -21.14 9.55 15.15
N ALA A 220 -21.16 8.36 15.74
CA ALA A 220 -21.01 8.20 17.17
C ALA A 220 -19.51 8.19 17.51
N PRO A 221 -19.11 8.63 18.71
CA PRO A 221 -17.78 8.35 19.21
C PRO A 221 -17.56 6.84 19.13
N PHE A 222 -16.41 6.44 18.60
CA PHE A 222 -15.94 5.07 18.78
C PHE A 222 -15.95 4.77 20.28
N GLY A 223 -16.33 3.55 20.67
CA GLY A 223 -16.51 3.17 22.08
C GLY A 223 -15.29 3.45 22.98
N GLY A 224 -15.38 3.08 24.26
CA GLY A 224 -14.33 3.36 25.25
C GLY A 224 -12.91 2.92 24.84
N ASP A 225 -11.91 3.54 25.46
CA ASP A 225 -10.50 3.26 25.19
C ASP A 225 -10.11 1.90 25.75
N GLY A 226 -9.62 1.01 24.88
CA GLY A 226 -9.19 -0.34 25.20
C GLY A 226 -10.27 -1.42 25.02
N GLY A 227 -9.87 -2.58 24.49
CA GLY A 227 -10.69 -3.78 24.47
C GLY A 227 -11.57 -3.93 23.21
N ALA A 228 -12.73 -4.56 23.38
CA ALA A 228 -13.66 -4.83 22.27
C ALA A 228 -14.66 -3.68 22.10
N GLY A 229 -14.71 -3.12 20.90
CA GLY A 229 -15.74 -2.17 20.47
C GLY A 229 -17.05 -2.87 20.08
N ASP A 230 -18.09 -2.08 19.84
CA ASP A 230 -19.40 -2.56 19.43
C ASP A 230 -19.63 -2.32 17.93
N PRO A 231 -19.71 -3.37 17.08
CA PRO A 231 -20.06 -3.22 15.66
C PRO A 231 -21.40 -2.52 15.42
N ALA A 232 -22.33 -2.55 16.38
CA ALA A 232 -23.62 -1.85 16.27
C ALA A 232 -23.50 -0.32 16.36
N SER A 233 -22.32 0.21 16.73
CA SER A 233 -22.03 1.64 16.64
C SER A 233 -21.92 2.16 15.19
N PHE A 234 -21.89 1.24 14.21
CA PHE A 234 -21.87 1.56 12.79
C PHE A 234 -23.21 1.21 12.13
N THR A 235 -23.75 2.15 11.36
CA THR A 235 -24.95 1.94 10.55
C THR A 235 -24.55 1.49 9.14
N ALA A 236 -25.19 0.43 8.62
CA ALA A 236 -25.06 0.08 7.21
C ALA A 236 -25.85 1.10 6.37
N GLU A 237 -25.14 1.88 5.56
CA GLU A 237 -25.76 2.93 4.74
C GLU A 237 -25.94 2.54 3.28
N TRP A 238 -25.08 1.64 2.77
CA TRP A 238 -25.14 1.20 1.39
C TRP A 238 -24.65 -0.25 1.22
N THR A 239 -25.34 -0.99 0.36
CA THR A 239 -24.93 -2.30 -0.15
C THR A 239 -25.44 -2.41 -1.58
N GLU A 240 -24.85 -3.33 -2.36
CA GLU A 240 -25.29 -3.58 -3.72
C GLU A 240 -26.53 -4.48 -3.74
N ASP A 241 -27.71 -3.88 -3.90
CA ASP A 241 -28.98 -4.61 -3.94
C ASP A 241 -29.27 -5.29 -5.29
N THR A 242 -28.52 -4.94 -6.35
CA THR A 242 -28.85 -5.35 -7.72
C THR A 242 -27.80 -6.27 -8.36
N ALA A 243 -26.77 -6.69 -7.62
CA ALA A 243 -25.75 -7.57 -8.16
C ALA A 243 -26.31 -8.96 -8.43
N ALA A 244 -26.32 -9.35 -9.71
CA ALA A 244 -26.60 -10.71 -10.14
C ALA A 244 -25.40 -11.67 -9.95
N GLY A 245 -24.25 -11.16 -9.48
CA GLY A 245 -22.99 -11.88 -9.33
C GLY A 245 -22.11 -11.30 -8.23
N PRO A 246 -20.84 -11.74 -8.10
CA PRO A 246 -19.94 -11.22 -7.07
C PRO A 246 -19.71 -9.72 -7.24
N PHE A 247 -19.68 -9.00 -6.14
CA PHE A 247 -19.30 -7.59 -6.11
C PHE A 247 -18.40 -7.32 -4.91
N VAL A 248 -17.56 -6.30 -5.03
CA VAL A 248 -16.59 -5.92 -3.99
C VAL A 248 -16.51 -4.39 -3.94
N ILE A 249 -16.30 -3.83 -2.74
CA ILE A 249 -16.01 -2.41 -2.54
C ILE A 249 -14.60 -2.31 -1.97
N ASN A 250 -13.71 -1.56 -2.61
CA ASN A 250 -12.28 -1.67 -2.35
C ASN A 250 -11.51 -0.34 -2.21
N ALA A 251 -12.15 0.81 -2.41
CA ALA A 251 -11.51 2.09 -2.13
C ALA A 251 -12.53 3.16 -1.70
N ILE A 252 -12.03 4.12 -0.92
CA ILE A 252 -12.79 5.26 -0.41
C ILE A 252 -11.89 6.50 -0.35
N SER A 253 -12.44 7.65 -0.72
CA SER A 253 -11.82 8.97 -0.61
C SER A 253 -12.91 10.04 -0.54
N GLY A 254 -12.56 11.28 -0.22
CA GLY A 254 -13.55 12.36 -0.17
C GLY A 254 -12.95 13.69 0.22
N SER A 255 -13.72 14.76 0.06
CA SER A 255 -13.37 16.10 0.53
C SER A 255 -14.20 16.58 1.73
N GLY A 256 -15.24 15.83 2.11
CA GLY A 256 -16.11 16.15 3.24
C GLY A 256 -17.24 15.13 3.44
N PRO A 257 -18.12 15.34 4.44
CA PRO A 257 -19.17 14.36 4.80
C PRO A 257 -20.25 14.21 3.71
N ASP A 258 -20.38 15.20 2.85
CA ASP A 258 -21.29 15.24 1.70
C ASP A 258 -20.55 15.14 0.36
N ASP A 259 -19.30 14.67 0.37
CA ASP A 259 -18.51 14.38 -0.82
C ASP A 259 -17.60 13.18 -0.54
N VAL A 260 -18.22 11.98 -0.52
CA VAL A 260 -17.52 10.71 -0.28
C VAL A 260 -17.62 9.84 -1.51
N TRP A 261 -16.47 9.51 -2.08
CA TRP A 261 -16.29 8.68 -3.25
C TRP A 261 -15.89 7.28 -2.83
N ILE A 262 -16.63 6.29 -3.32
CA ILE A 262 -16.37 4.89 -3.03
C ILE A 262 -16.29 4.15 -4.37
N SER A 263 -15.24 3.36 -4.53
CA SER A 263 -15.08 2.49 -5.69
C SER A 263 -15.19 1.03 -5.30
N GLY A 264 -15.67 0.25 -6.25
CA GLY A 264 -15.77 -1.18 -6.20
C GLY A 264 -15.79 -1.77 -7.60
N TYR A 265 -16.24 -3.01 -7.70
CA TYR A 265 -16.44 -3.66 -8.98
C TYR A 265 -17.46 -4.79 -8.90
N HIS A 266 -18.05 -5.12 -10.05
CA HIS A 266 -18.76 -6.38 -10.29
C HIS A 266 -17.86 -7.39 -10.99
N GLY A 267 -18.17 -8.66 -10.77
CA GLY A 267 -17.50 -9.78 -11.43
C GLY A 267 -16.24 -10.26 -10.73
N LEU A 268 -15.69 -11.36 -11.26
CA LEU A 268 -14.47 -11.97 -10.74
C LEU A 268 -13.26 -11.12 -11.13
N TRP A 269 -12.37 -10.84 -10.18
CA TRP A 269 -11.10 -10.14 -10.41
C TRP A 269 -11.23 -8.70 -10.95
N GLY A 270 -12.35 -8.03 -10.71
CA GLY A 270 -12.53 -6.63 -11.11
C GLY A 270 -12.82 -6.46 -12.59
N SER A 271 -13.94 -7.00 -13.07
CA SER A 271 -14.30 -6.94 -14.50
C SER A 271 -15.08 -5.67 -14.87
N CYS A 272 -15.91 -5.16 -13.97
CA CYS A 272 -16.73 -3.95 -14.20
C CYS A 272 -16.57 -2.99 -13.04
N ALA A 273 -16.10 -1.76 -13.27
CA ALA A 273 -15.97 -0.82 -12.17
C ALA A 273 -17.35 -0.35 -11.69
N LEU A 274 -17.47 -0.16 -10.38
CA LEU A 274 -18.58 0.51 -9.73
C LEU A 274 -18.03 1.73 -9.01
N VAL A 275 -18.63 2.89 -9.22
CA VAL A 275 -18.34 4.10 -8.44
C VAL A 275 -19.64 4.65 -7.89
N ILE A 276 -19.68 4.83 -6.59
CA ILE A 276 -20.78 5.48 -5.88
C ILE A 276 -20.28 6.76 -5.21
N HIS A 277 -21.13 7.77 -5.17
CA HIS A 277 -20.83 9.06 -4.59
C HIS A 277 -21.91 9.41 -3.55
N LYS A 278 -21.47 9.71 -2.34
CA LYS A 278 -22.33 10.20 -1.26
C LYS A 278 -22.33 11.71 -1.30
N THR A 279 -23.53 12.27 -1.45
CA THR A 279 -23.82 13.69 -1.32
C THR A 279 -24.73 13.95 -0.12
N ALA A 280 -25.07 15.22 0.12
CA ALA A 280 -26.09 15.60 1.10
C ALA A 280 -27.48 14.98 0.79
N SER A 281 -27.73 14.58 -0.47
CA SER A 281 -28.99 13.94 -0.88
C SER A 281 -28.99 12.41 -0.70
N GLY A 282 -27.85 11.82 -0.33
CA GLY A 282 -27.65 10.39 -0.20
C GLY A 282 -26.64 9.84 -1.21
N TYR A 283 -26.64 8.52 -1.37
CA TYR A 283 -25.75 7.81 -2.29
C TYR A 283 -26.34 7.77 -3.70
N GLU A 284 -25.53 8.10 -4.70
CA GLU A 284 -25.84 7.90 -6.11
C GLU A 284 -24.79 7.02 -6.80
N ARG A 285 -25.22 6.29 -7.83
CA ARG A 285 -24.31 5.59 -8.73
C ARG A 285 -23.77 6.58 -9.76
N VAL A 286 -22.46 6.58 -9.91
CA VAL A 286 -21.74 7.46 -10.84
C VAL A 286 -21.24 6.69 -12.05
N VAL A 287 -20.68 5.49 -11.82
CA VAL A 287 -20.24 4.54 -12.84
C VAL A 287 -20.78 3.17 -12.48
N ASP A 288 -21.32 2.47 -13.46
CA ASP A 288 -21.87 1.13 -13.28
C ASP A 288 -21.90 0.38 -14.63
N GLY A 289 -21.54 -0.90 -14.58
CA GLY A 289 -21.61 -1.82 -15.70
C GLY A 289 -22.30 -3.13 -15.32
N LEU A 290 -22.87 -3.81 -16.32
CA LEU A 290 -23.46 -5.13 -16.15
C LEU A 290 -22.39 -6.20 -16.35
N PHE A 291 -22.08 -6.94 -15.29
CA PHE A 291 -21.19 -8.10 -15.41
C PHE A 291 -21.91 -9.28 -16.08
N ASP A 292 -21.34 -9.78 -17.18
CA ASP A 292 -21.76 -11.03 -17.80
C ASP A 292 -20.80 -12.16 -17.39
N GLU A 293 -21.28 -13.04 -16.51
CA GLU A 293 -20.51 -14.18 -16.01
C GLU A 293 -20.13 -15.17 -17.11
N ALA A 294 -20.97 -15.34 -18.15
CA ALA A 294 -20.72 -16.32 -19.19
C ALA A 294 -19.54 -15.94 -20.09
N SER A 295 -19.36 -14.64 -20.33
CA SER A 295 -18.27 -14.10 -21.15
C SER A 295 -17.12 -13.50 -20.32
N ASN A 296 -17.31 -13.35 -19.01
CA ASN A 296 -16.42 -12.60 -18.11
C ASN A 296 -16.12 -11.18 -18.63
N THR A 297 -17.14 -10.50 -19.14
CA THR A 297 -17.02 -9.16 -19.71
C THR A 297 -17.92 -8.15 -19.02
N CYS A 298 -17.64 -6.87 -19.26
CA CYS A 298 -18.47 -5.77 -18.81
C CYS A 298 -19.35 -5.24 -19.94
N ALA A 299 -20.66 -5.19 -19.71
CA ALA A 299 -21.64 -4.62 -20.63
C ALA A 299 -22.19 -3.29 -20.11
N ASP A 300 -22.73 -2.47 -21.02
CA ASP A 300 -23.28 -1.16 -20.65
C ASP A 300 -24.54 -1.32 -19.79
N ARG A 301 -24.61 -0.56 -18.69
CA ARG A 301 -25.85 -0.34 -17.96
C ARG A 301 -26.50 0.96 -18.44
N PRO A 302 -27.77 0.95 -18.91
CA PRO A 302 -28.43 2.17 -19.34
C PRO A 302 -28.43 3.25 -18.25
N GLY A 303 -27.98 4.45 -18.60
CA GLY A 303 -27.95 5.61 -17.71
C GLY A 303 -26.61 5.87 -16.99
N TYR A 304 -25.64 4.96 -17.09
CA TYR A 304 -24.34 5.10 -16.43
C TYR A 304 -23.18 4.94 -17.42
N PRO A 305 -22.08 5.70 -17.27
CA PRO A 305 -20.84 5.38 -17.94
C PRO A 305 -20.34 3.99 -17.53
N ARG A 306 -19.83 3.24 -18.51
CA ARG A 306 -19.15 1.96 -18.29
C ARG A 306 -17.64 2.19 -18.22
N ILE A 307 -17.00 1.57 -17.22
CA ILE A 307 -15.56 1.46 -17.12
C ILE A 307 -15.24 -0.03 -16.94
N ASP A 308 -14.46 -0.58 -17.86
CA ASP A 308 -13.95 -1.94 -17.76
C ASP A 308 -12.89 -1.99 -16.64
N GLY A 309 -12.82 -3.09 -15.89
CA GLY A 309 -11.85 -3.24 -14.83
C GLY A 309 -12.34 -2.83 -13.43
N SER A 310 -11.40 -2.34 -12.62
CA SER A 310 -11.60 -1.86 -11.24
C SER A 310 -10.60 -0.74 -10.94
N PHE A 311 -10.71 -0.10 -9.78
CA PHE A 311 -9.70 0.86 -9.31
C PHE A 311 -8.81 0.25 -8.24
N VAL A 312 -7.49 0.41 -8.34
CA VAL A 312 -6.53 0.02 -7.28
C VAL A 312 -6.30 1.14 -6.27
N ASP A 313 -6.49 2.38 -6.69
CA ASP A 313 -6.37 3.55 -5.83
C ASP A 313 -7.22 4.69 -6.38
N ILE A 314 -7.78 5.49 -5.49
CA ILE A 314 -8.65 6.61 -5.84
C ILE A 314 -8.33 7.82 -4.98
N GLN A 315 -8.63 9.01 -5.50
CA GLN A 315 -8.55 10.25 -4.77
C GLN A 315 -9.64 11.23 -5.22
N ALA A 316 -10.28 11.89 -4.26
CA ALA A 316 -11.10 13.05 -4.54
C ALA A 316 -10.20 14.26 -4.92
N LEU A 317 -10.47 14.88 -6.06
CA LEU A 317 -9.75 16.08 -6.51
C LEU A 317 -10.35 17.39 -5.96
N GLY A 318 -11.52 17.28 -5.36
CA GLY A 318 -12.38 18.37 -4.91
C GLY A 318 -13.84 17.93 -5.02
N THR A 319 -14.76 18.83 -4.68
CA THR A 319 -16.19 18.53 -4.70
C THR A 319 -16.63 18.00 -6.06
N ASN A 320 -17.30 16.86 -6.06
CA ASN A 320 -17.83 16.19 -7.24
C ASN A 320 -16.77 15.75 -8.27
N ARG A 321 -15.49 15.63 -7.89
CA ARG A 321 -14.44 15.17 -8.82
C ARG A 321 -13.61 14.04 -8.26
N PHE A 322 -13.40 13.05 -9.12
CA PHE A 322 -12.73 11.80 -8.81
C PHE A 322 -11.56 11.59 -9.75
N VAL A 323 -10.44 11.10 -9.23
CA VAL A 323 -9.40 10.45 -10.02
C VAL A 323 -9.13 9.06 -9.48
N GLY A 324 -8.86 8.11 -10.36
CA GLY A 324 -8.47 6.76 -9.98
C GLY A 324 -7.44 6.17 -10.93
N VAL A 325 -6.71 5.19 -10.43
CA VAL A 325 -5.84 4.33 -11.25
C VAL A 325 -6.56 3.01 -11.50
N GLN A 326 -6.73 2.67 -12.76
CA GLN A 326 -7.40 1.44 -13.14
C GLN A 326 -6.50 0.22 -12.96
N ASN A 327 -7.17 -0.91 -12.70
CA ASN A 327 -6.65 -2.25 -12.77
C ASN A 327 -7.62 -3.11 -13.55
N THR A 328 -7.14 -3.65 -14.64
CA THR A 328 -7.92 -4.42 -15.60
C THR A 328 -7.11 -5.63 -16.04
N THR A 329 -7.81 -6.72 -16.30
CA THR A 329 -7.21 -7.94 -16.89
C THR A 329 -7.02 -7.80 -18.40
N ASP A 330 -7.64 -6.79 -19.02
CA ASP A 330 -7.41 -6.44 -20.42
C ASP A 330 -6.07 -5.72 -20.56
N THR A 331 -5.11 -6.40 -21.16
CA THR A 331 -3.76 -5.87 -21.40
C THR A 331 -3.73 -4.59 -22.25
N SER A 332 -4.81 -4.28 -22.98
CA SER A 332 -4.92 -3.06 -23.79
C SER A 332 -5.28 -1.81 -22.99
N GLN A 333 -5.80 -1.97 -21.76
CA GLN A 333 -6.25 -0.88 -20.88
C GLN A 333 -5.40 -0.80 -19.59
N ILE A 334 -4.27 -1.52 -19.53
CA ILE A 334 -3.33 -1.38 -18.42
C ILE A 334 -2.68 0.01 -18.50
N ASN A 335 -2.59 0.71 -17.37
CA ASN A 335 -1.99 2.05 -17.20
C ASN A 335 -2.89 3.26 -17.46
N GLU A 336 -4.19 3.14 -17.23
CA GLU A 336 -5.07 4.30 -17.31
C GLU A 336 -5.26 4.97 -15.96
N MET A 337 -5.02 6.29 -15.95
CA MET A 337 -5.67 7.18 -15.01
C MET A 337 -7.05 7.52 -15.54
N THR A 338 -8.04 7.57 -14.65
CA THR A 338 -9.40 7.94 -15.01
C THR A 338 -9.85 9.12 -14.18
N ARG A 339 -10.44 10.11 -14.83
CA ARG A 339 -11.14 11.22 -14.20
C ARG A 339 -12.63 11.04 -14.41
N ILE A 340 -13.41 11.26 -13.35
CA ILE A 340 -14.87 11.31 -13.42
C ILE A 340 -15.32 12.68 -12.90
N GLU A 341 -16.20 13.33 -13.66
CA GLU A 341 -16.75 14.64 -13.32
C GLU A 341 -18.19 14.83 -13.84
N PRO A 342 -18.98 15.76 -13.28
CA PRO A 342 -20.36 15.96 -13.69
C PRO A 342 -20.44 16.52 -15.11
N ARG A 343 -21.35 15.98 -15.92
CA ARG A 343 -21.64 16.49 -17.26
C ARG A 343 -22.60 17.68 -17.21
N ALA A 344 -22.36 18.68 -18.04
CA ALA A 344 -23.32 19.76 -18.26
C ALA A 344 -24.67 19.21 -18.77
N GLY A 345 -25.74 19.41 -18.01
CA GLY A 345 -27.08 18.88 -18.32
C GLY A 345 -27.43 17.57 -17.62
N GLY A 346 -26.57 17.07 -16.74
CA GLY A 346 -26.81 15.88 -15.91
C GLY A 346 -26.02 14.64 -16.36
N GLY A 347 -25.79 13.74 -15.41
CA GLY A 347 -24.94 12.56 -15.60
C GLY A 347 -23.45 12.87 -15.42
N TRP A 348 -22.61 11.96 -15.89
CA TRP A 348 -21.18 11.94 -15.61
C TRP A 348 -20.36 11.77 -16.89
N ASP A 349 -19.25 12.51 -16.96
CA ASP A 349 -18.22 12.40 -17.99
C ASP A 349 -17.02 11.62 -17.44
N VAL A 350 -16.41 10.82 -18.31
CA VAL A 350 -15.24 10.00 -18.01
C VAL A 350 -14.13 10.36 -18.99
N ALA A 351 -12.95 10.67 -18.46
CA ALA A 351 -11.76 10.94 -19.25
C ALA A 351 -10.63 10.00 -18.84
N TYR A 352 -9.80 9.63 -19.80
CA TYR A 352 -8.66 8.72 -19.62
C TYR A 352 -7.35 9.42 -19.98
N ALA A 353 -6.30 9.13 -19.23
CA ALA A 353 -4.94 9.57 -19.52
C ALA A 353 -3.98 8.44 -19.20
N SER A 354 -2.96 8.24 -20.03
CA SER A 354 -1.99 7.17 -19.87
C SER A 354 -0.58 7.63 -20.20
N PRO A 355 0.45 7.17 -19.45
CA PRO A 355 1.84 7.32 -19.85
C PRO A 355 2.25 6.34 -20.97
N TYR A 356 1.36 5.43 -21.41
CA TYR A 356 1.60 4.53 -22.53
C TYR A 356 1.40 5.26 -23.88
N PRO A 357 2.21 4.99 -24.92
CA PRO A 357 3.23 3.93 -25.05
C PRO A 357 4.63 4.30 -24.56
N ASP A 358 4.87 5.55 -24.17
CA ASP A 358 6.21 6.05 -23.87
C ASP A 358 6.85 5.36 -22.64
N TYR A 359 6.02 4.86 -21.73
CA TYR A 359 6.45 4.16 -20.52
C TYR A 359 5.80 2.78 -20.40
N VAL A 360 6.65 1.74 -20.39
CA VAL A 360 6.22 0.35 -20.13
C VAL A 360 6.21 0.10 -18.62
N THR A 361 5.12 0.50 -17.97
CA THR A 361 4.93 0.35 -16.51
C THR A 361 3.59 -0.29 -16.18
N THR A 362 3.31 -0.45 -14.88
CA THR A 362 1.96 -0.70 -14.35
C THR A 362 1.66 0.36 -13.31
N LEU A 363 0.62 1.18 -13.48
CA LEU A 363 0.17 2.12 -12.47
C LEU A 363 -0.34 1.37 -11.22
N LYS A 364 0.02 1.83 -10.03
CA LYS A 364 -0.29 1.19 -8.74
C LYS A 364 -0.94 2.11 -7.71
N GLY A 365 -0.80 3.42 -7.87
CA GLY A 365 -1.37 4.40 -6.94
C GLY A 365 -1.26 5.82 -7.50
N VAL A 366 -2.08 6.71 -6.96
CA VAL A 366 -2.10 8.12 -7.37
C VAL A 366 -2.18 9.01 -6.16
N TRP A 367 -1.39 10.08 -6.18
CA TRP A 367 -1.58 11.23 -5.34
C TRP A 367 -1.65 12.48 -6.20
N ALA A 368 -2.68 13.30 -6.01
CA ALA A 368 -2.96 14.49 -6.79
C ALA A 368 -2.81 15.75 -5.92
N ASN A 369 -2.17 16.76 -6.52
CA ASN A 369 -2.08 18.12 -6.02
C ASN A 369 -2.99 19.02 -6.88
N GLY A 370 -4.30 18.86 -6.73
CA GLY A 370 -5.27 19.49 -7.61
C GLY A 370 -5.44 18.77 -8.95
N GLU A 371 -5.97 19.47 -9.96
CA GLU A 371 -6.49 18.84 -11.19
C GLU A 371 -5.44 18.58 -12.29
N SER A 372 -4.23 19.10 -12.14
CA SER A 372 -3.21 19.10 -13.19
C SER A 372 -1.83 18.65 -12.75
N ASP A 373 -1.67 18.20 -11.51
CA ASP A 373 -0.38 17.82 -10.92
C ASP A 373 -0.56 16.49 -10.18
N PHE A 374 0.01 15.43 -10.74
CA PHE A 374 -0.23 14.06 -10.31
C PHE A 374 1.08 13.32 -10.07
N TRP A 375 1.15 12.60 -8.97
CA TRP A 375 2.24 11.74 -8.60
C TRP A 375 1.76 10.30 -8.62
N LEU A 376 2.36 9.49 -9.46
CA LEU A 376 1.93 8.13 -9.74
C LEU A 376 2.94 7.15 -9.17
N LEU A 377 2.45 6.22 -8.38
CA LEU A 377 3.22 5.03 -8.04
C LEU A 377 3.15 4.06 -9.21
N VAL A 378 4.31 3.63 -9.70
CA VAL A 378 4.38 2.70 -10.82
C VAL A 378 5.27 1.51 -10.51
N SER A 379 4.88 0.36 -11.00
CA SER A 379 5.68 -0.86 -11.00
C SER A 379 6.42 -1.00 -12.33
N ARG A 380 7.71 -1.31 -12.25
CA ARG A 380 8.57 -1.69 -13.37
C ARG A 380 8.85 -3.19 -13.31
N VAL A 381 8.96 -3.83 -14.49
CA VAL A 381 9.40 -5.23 -14.65
C VAL A 381 8.62 -6.21 -13.76
N ASN A 382 7.43 -6.66 -14.19
CA ASN A 382 6.62 -7.69 -13.51
C ASN A 382 6.38 -7.47 -11.99
N GLY A 383 6.36 -6.23 -11.50
CA GLY A 383 6.18 -5.97 -10.07
C GLY A 383 7.45 -5.99 -9.23
N SER A 384 8.62 -6.26 -9.82
CA SER A 384 9.86 -6.45 -9.06
C SER A 384 10.46 -5.16 -8.51
N SER A 385 10.14 -3.99 -9.09
CA SER A 385 10.64 -2.70 -8.59
C SER A 385 9.60 -1.59 -8.74
N GLY A 386 9.56 -0.68 -7.77
CA GLY A 386 8.68 0.48 -7.77
C GLY A 386 9.41 1.77 -8.14
N ALA A 387 8.70 2.69 -8.79
CA ALA A 387 9.15 4.04 -9.09
C ALA A 387 8.01 5.03 -8.90
N VAL A 388 8.35 6.32 -8.96
CA VAL A 388 7.38 7.41 -8.96
C VAL A 388 7.47 8.14 -10.29
N MET A 389 6.31 8.45 -10.86
CA MET A 389 6.18 9.32 -12.03
C MET A 389 5.46 10.60 -11.62
N HIS A 390 5.84 11.71 -12.25
CA HIS A 390 5.17 12.99 -12.15
C HIS A 390 4.44 13.24 -13.47
N GLY A 391 3.15 13.50 -13.40
CA GLY A 391 2.29 13.80 -14.53
C GLY A 391 1.74 15.21 -14.40
N THR A 392 1.93 16.02 -15.44
CA THR A 392 1.41 17.40 -15.46
C THR A 392 0.46 17.60 -16.62
N GLN A 393 -0.66 18.27 -16.37
CA GLN A 393 -1.68 18.61 -17.38
C GLN A 393 -2.14 17.41 -18.24
N VAL A 394 -2.17 16.21 -17.64
CA VAL A 394 -2.35 14.91 -18.33
C VAL A 394 -3.66 14.76 -19.10
N TRP A 395 -4.64 15.62 -18.82
CA TRP A 395 -5.93 15.66 -19.50
C TRP A 395 -5.97 16.61 -20.71
N SER A 396 -4.85 17.26 -21.03
CA SER A 396 -4.73 18.20 -22.14
C SER A 396 -3.75 17.67 -23.19
N ASP A 397 -3.81 18.25 -24.39
CA ASP A 397 -2.85 17.93 -25.47
C ASP A 397 -1.39 18.28 -25.13
N ALA A 398 -1.17 19.08 -24.09
CA ALA A 398 0.16 19.44 -23.57
C ALA A 398 0.61 18.56 -22.38
N GLY A 399 -0.15 17.51 -22.06
CA GLY A 399 0.13 16.64 -20.93
C GLY A 399 1.47 15.92 -21.05
N THR A 400 2.20 15.85 -19.94
CA THR A 400 3.49 15.15 -19.88
C THR A 400 3.55 14.19 -18.71
N TYR A 401 4.39 13.19 -18.86
CA TYR A 401 4.79 12.27 -17.80
C TYR A 401 6.31 12.20 -17.76
N GLU A 402 6.87 12.19 -16.55
CA GLU A 402 8.30 11.98 -16.35
C GLU A 402 8.57 11.13 -15.11
N TYR A 403 9.70 10.43 -15.09
CA TYR A 403 10.11 9.74 -13.87
C TYR A 403 10.65 10.74 -12.86
N SER A 404 10.06 10.75 -11.67
CA SER A 404 10.70 11.37 -10.52
C SER A 404 11.77 10.44 -9.99
N THR A 405 13.03 10.87 -10.02
CA THR A 405 14.16 10.01 -9.67
C THR A 405 14.12 9.58 -8.20
N LEU A 406 14.09 8.26 -7.95
CA LEU A 406 14.37 7.64 -6.65
C LEU A 406 15.79 7.05 -6.61
N VAL A 407 16.67 7.51 -7.49
CA VAL A 407 18.04 7.03 -7.59
C VAL A 407 18.80 7.47 -6.34
N LEU A 408 19.33 6.50 -5.60
CA LEU A 408 20.18 6.72 -4.44
C LEU A 408 21.58 6.22 -4.79
N ASN A 409 22.60 7.06 -4.61
CA ASN A 409 24.00 6.70 -4.88
C ASN A 409 24.23 6.15 -6.30
N GLY A 410 23.52 6.71 -7.29
CA GLY A 410 23.62 6.27 -8.69
C GLY A 410 22.87 4.96 -9.02
N ALA A 411 22.20 4.33 -8.05
CA ALA A 411 21.40 3.12 -8.27
C ALA A 411 19.89 3.41 -8.18
N PRO A 412 19.07 2.95 -9.15
CA PRO A 412 17.62 3.08 -9.05
C PRO A 412 17.06 2.22 -7.92
N ASN A 413 15.87 2.57 -7.42
CA ASN A 413 15.15 1.72 -6.49
C ASN A 413 14.87 0.34 -7.12
N ALA A 414 15.32 -0.71 -6.45
CA ALA A 414 15.16 -2.09 -6.88
C ALA A 414 14.06 -2.84 -6.11
N GLN A 415 13.39 -2.19 -5.16
CA GLN A 415 12.35 -2.81 -4.33
C GLN A 415 10.94 -2.40 -4.81
N PRO A 416 9.93 -3.26 -4.66
CA PRO A 416 8.56 -2.88 -4.94
C PRO A 416 8.07 -1.78 -3.98
N LEU A 417 7.22 -0.90 -4.51
CA LEU A 417 6.51 0.12 -3.74
C LEU A 417 5.01 -0.18 -3.77
N ASN A 418 4.32 0.05 -2.66
CA ASN A 418 2.92 -0.32 -2.45
C ASN A 418 1.99 0.90 -2.34
N ARG A 419 2.48 2.03 -1.83
CA ARG A 419 1.63 3.20 -1.58
C ARG A 419 2.34 4.52 -1.88
N ILE A 420 1.58 5.45 -2.44
CA ILE A 420 1.93 6.87 -2.50
C ILE A 420 0.85 7.69 -1.80
N ARG A 421 1.22 8.59 -0.88
CA ARG A 421 0.30 9.50 -0.21
C ARG A 421 1.04 10.73 0.30
N GLY A 422 0.39 11.89 0.28
CA GLY A 422 1.01 13.16 0.67
C GLY A 422 0.01 14.17 1.18
N THR A 423 0.53 15.26 1.73
CA THR A 423 -0.24 16.47 2.05
C THR A 423 0.16 17.65 1.16
N SER A 424 1.30 17.56 0.47
CA SER A 424 1.77 18.52 -0.52
C SER A 424 2.88 17.88 -1.39
N PRO A 425 3.29 18.49 -2.51
CA PRO A 425 4.40 17.97 -3.31
C PRO A 425 5.73 17.90 -2.56
N SER A 426 5.90 18.70 -1.50
CA SER A 426 7.06 18.70 -0.60
C SER A 426 6.80 17.98 0.74
N ASN A 427 5.71 17.22 0.83
CA ASN A 427 5.45 16.29 1.92
C ASN A 427 4.68 15.10 1.36
N LEU A 428 5.39 14.34 0.54
CA LEU A 428 4.88 13.19 -0.21
C LEU A 428 5.67 11.95 0.16
N TRP A 429 4.99 10.83 0.28
CA TRP A 429 5.58 9.56 0.69
C TRP A 429 5.37 8.50 -0.37
N ALA A 430 6.41 7.72 -0.64
CA ALA A 430 6.35 6.52 -1.44
C ALA A 430 6.97 5.37 -0.63
N VAL A 431 6.15 4.38 -0.27
CA VAL A 431 6.55 3.32 0.67
C VAL A 431 6.30 1.94 0.09
N GLY A 432 7.06 0.95 0.54
CA GLY A 432 6.90 -0.45 0.16
C GLY A 432 7.86 -1.38 0.89
N LEU A 433 8.38 -2.38 0.19
CA LEU A 433 9.27 -3.38 0.79
C LEU A 433 10.61 -2.75 1.15
N ASN A 434 10.92 -2.68 2.44
CA ASN A 434 12.16 -2.14 3.00
C ASN A 434 12.48 -0.71 2.52
N ARG A 435 11.45 0.06 2.16
CA ARG A 435 11.60 1.40 1.61
C ARG A 435 10.51 2.32 2.14
N ALA A 436 10.93 3.44 2.70
CA ALA A 436 10.09 4.61 2.91
C ALA A 436 10.83 5.85 2.40
N PHE A 437 10.39 6.35 1.25
CA PHE A 437 10.91 7.58 0.66
C PHE A 437 10.03 8.75 1.07
N HIS A 438 10.63 9.80 1.63
CA HIS A 438 9.98 11.07 1.94
C HIS A 438 10.49 12.15 1.01
N LYS A 439 9.59 12.76 0.24
CA LYS A 439 9.86 13.97 -0.52
C LYS A 439 9.63 15.17 0.38
N SER A 440 10.72 15.87 0.72
CA SER A 440 10.72 17.02 1.64
C SER A 440 11.07 18.35 0.96
N THR A 441 11.54 18.29 -0.29
CA THR A 441 11.79 19.47 -1.14
C THR A 441 10.98 19.39 -2.43
N PRO A 442 10.61 20.52 -3.05
CA PRO A 442 9.89 20.56 -4.33
C PRO A 442 10.57 19.80 -5.46
#